data_AF-A0A352CPF1-F1
#
_entry.id   AF-A0A352CPF1-F1
#
_cell.length_a   1.000
_cell.length_b   1.000
_cell.length_c   1.000
_cell.angle_alpha   90.00
_cell.angle_beta   90.00
_cell.angle_gamma   90.00
#
_symmetry.space_group_name_H-M   'P 1'
#
loop_
_entity.id
_entity.type
_entity.pdbx_description
1 polymer ?
#
loop_
_entity_poly.entity_id
_entity_poly.type
_entity_poly.pdbx_seq_one_letter_code
_entity_poly.pdbx_strand_id
1 'polypeptide(L)'
;FGKGSVMKLGESVADMSVASIPTGSLSLDLALGIGGIPRGRIVEIYGSESSGKTTLTLHMIAEAQKMGGIAGFIDAEHALDPEYAKSIGVDIDNLYISQPDSGEQALEICETMVRSGAMDLVVVDSVAALV
;
A
#
# COMPACT_ATOMS: atom_id res chain seq x y z
N PHE A 1 -14.92 -0.63 -22.41
CA PHE A 1 -15.50 -0.01 -21.21
C PHE A 1 -16.08 -1.15 -20.38
N GLY A 2 -15.40 -1.58 -19.32
CA GLY A 2 -15.70 -2.83 -18.61
C GLY A 2 -17.04 -2.80 -17.84
N LYS A 3 -17.45 -3.96 -17.32
CA LYS A 3 -18.59 -4.08 -16.39
C LYS A 3 -18.42 -3.06 -15.24
N GLY A 4 -19.40 -2.19 -15.02
CA GLY A 4 -19.36 -1.15 -13.98
C GLY A 4 -18.94 0.25 -14.46
N SER A 5 -18.66 0.47 -15.74
CA SER A 5 -18.32 1.82 -16.25
C SER A 5 -19.46 2.84 -16.16
N VAL A 6 -20.71 2.37 -16.03
CA VAL A 6 -21.90 3.18 -15.75
C VAL A 6 -22.81 2.34 -14.86
N MET A 7 -23.19 2.87 -13.70
CA MET A 7 -24.09 2.20 -12.73
C MET A 7 -25.18 3.17 -12.28
N LYS A 8 -26.34 2.64 -11.88
CA LYS A 8 -27.38 3.47 -11.27
C LYS A 8 -26.97 3.80 -9.84
N LEU A 9 -27.00 5.09 -9.49
CA LEU A 9 -26.65 5.60 -8.15
C LEU A 9 -27.42 4.91 -7.01
N GLY A 10 -28.62 4.37 -7.30
CA GLY A 10 -29.47 3.65 -6.34
C GLY A 10 -29.32 2.12 -6.34
N GLU A 11 -28.47 1.53 -7.20
CA GLU A 11 -28.10 0.12 -7.01
C GLU A 11 -27.20 0.04 -5.79
N SER A 12 -27.65 -0.72 -4.79
CA SER A 12 -26.93 -0.87 -3.53
C SER A 12 -25.53 -1.43 -3.78
N VAL A 13 -24.51 -0.63 -3.50
CA VAL A 13 -23.11 -1.05 -3.35
C VAL A 13 -22.93 -2.05 -2.19
N ALA A 14 -23.99 -2.31 -1.42
CA ALA A 14 -24.03 -3.15 -0.23
C ALA A 14 -23.51 -4.59 -0.43
N ASP A 15 -23.53 -5.12 -1.65
CA ASP A 15 -23.04 -6.47 -1.95
C ASP A 15 -21.62 -6.52 -2.55
N MET A 16 -20.92 -5.39 -2.67
CA MET A 16 -19.49 -5.43 -2.97
C MET A 16 -18.72 -5.54 -1.66
N SER A 17 -18.47 -6.77 -1.20
CA SER A 17 -17.48 -7.02 -0.17
C SER A 17 -16.14 -6.47 -0.64
N VAL A 18 -15.76 -5.28 -0.16
CA VAL A 18 -14.49 -4.66 -0.52
C VAL A 18 -13.39 -5.52 0.08
N ALA A 19 -12.61 -6.20 -0.76
CA ALA A 19 -11.48 -6.98 -0.31
C ALA A 19 -10.47 -6.04 0.38
N SER A 20 -9.98 -6.44 1.55
CA SER A 20 -9.06 -5.65 2.36
C SER A 20 -7.74 -6.39 2.61
N ILE A 21 -6.70 -5.62 2.95
CA ILE A 21 -5.41 -6.11 3.44
C ILE A 21 -5.31 -5.66 4.91
N PRO A 22 -5.11 -6.58 5.88
CA PRO A 22 -4.94 -6.20 7.28
C PRO A 22 -3.80 -5.20 7.46
N THR A 23 -3.93 -4.30 8.42
CA THR A 23 -2.92 -3.28 8.70
C THR A 23 -1.74 -3.79 9.53
N GLY A 24 -1.87 -4.99 10.09
CA GLY A 24 -0.97 -5.53 11.14
C GLY A 24 -1.30 -4.99 12.54
N SER A 25 -2.34 -4.15 12.67
CA SER A 25 -2.85 -3.63 13.94
C SER A 25 -4.34 -3.95 14.08
N LEU A 26 -4.67 -4.89 14.96
CA LEU A 26 -6.05 -5.31 15.21
C LEU A 26 -6.97 -4.14 15.56
N SER A 27 -6.47 -3.20 16.40
CA SER A 27 -7.25 -2.02 16.76
C SER A 27 -7.56 -1.12 15.57
N LEU A 28 -6.63 -0.99 14.62
CA LEU A 28 -6.84 -0.17 13.42
C LEU A 28 -7.77 -0.88 12.44
N ASP A 29 -7.62 -2.19 12.25
CA ASP A 29 -8.48 -2.99 11.38
C ASP A 29 -9.96 -2.93 11.83
N LEU A 30 -10.19 -2.99 13.14
CA LEU A 30 -11.51 -2.80 13.73
C LEU A 30 -12.03 -1.37 13.52
N ALA A 31 -11.18 -0.36 13.71
CA ALA A 31 -11.55 1.04 13.52
C ALA A 31 -11.92 1.37 12.05
N LEU A 32 -11.27 0.72 11.08
CA LEU A 32 -11.57 0.86 9.65
C LEU A 32 -12.89 0.19 9.25
N GLY A 33 -13.43 -0.71 10.08
CA GLY A 33 -14.74 -1.36 9.88
C GLY A 33 -14.82 -2.41 8.77
N ILE A 34 -13.77 -2.53 7.95
CA ILE A 34 -13.65 -3.50 6.86
C ILE A 34 -12.48 -4.50 7.06
N GLY A 35 -11.86 -4.48 8.24
CA GLY A 35 -10.78 -5.41 8.60
C GLY A 35 -9.41 -5.09 8.01
N GLY A 36 -9.19 -3.89 7.48
CA GLY A 36 -7.91 -3.49 6.89
C GLY A 36 -8.03 -2.33 5.89
N ILE A 37 -6.99 -2.11 5.10
CA ILE A 37 -7.02 -1.15 3.99
C ILE A 37 -7.74 -1.74 2.76
N PRO A 38 -8.56 -0.96 2.04
CA PRO A 38 -9.30 -1.46 0.88
C PRO A 38 -8.39 -1.65 -0.34
N ARG A 39 -8.50 -2.80 -1.01
CA ARG A 39 -7.78 -3.08 -2.26
C ARG A 39 -8.28 -2.20 -3.41
N GLY A 40 -7.37 -1.81 -4.30
CA GLY A 40 -7.67 -0.99 -5.48
C GLY A 40 -8.07 0.46 -5.15
N ARG A 41 -7.68 0.96 -3.98
CA ARG A 41 -7.93 2.33 -3.52
C ARG A 41 -6.61 2.97 -3.08
N ILE A 42 -6.58 4.29 -3.12
CA ILE A 42 -5.47 5.08 -2.57
C ILE A 42 -5.78 5.33 -1.08
N VAL A 43 -4.78 5.11 -0.22
CA VAL A 43 -4.83 5.38 1.21
C VAL A 43 -3.69 6.33 1.55
N GLU A 44 -3.99 7.39 2.29
CA GLU A 44 -2.98 8.33 2.79
C GLU A 44 -2.76 8.13 4.28
N ILE A 45 -1.49 7.99 4.68
CA ILE A 45 -1.06 7.91 6.08
C ILE A 45 -0.14 9.11 6.32
N TYR A 46 -0.63 10.09 7.11
CA TYR A 46 0.11 11.31 7.42
C TYR A 46 0.32 11.47 8.92
N GLY A 47 1.30 12.28 9.30
CA GLY A 47 1.68 12.51 10.69
C GLY A 47 3.12 13.01 10.80
N SER A 48 3.48 13.48 11.99
CA SER A 48 4.82 13.98 12.30
C SER A 48 5.92 12.95 12.00
N GLU A 49 7.16 13.43 11.84
CA GLU A 49 8.33 12.55 11.80
C GLU A 49 8.35 11.62 13.03
N SER A 50 8.79 10.38 12.83
CA SER A 50 8.84 9.35 13.87
C SER A 50 7.48 8.96 14.49
N SER A 51 6.34 9.36 13.91
CA SER A 51 5.01 8.95 14.40
C SER A 51 4.63 7.48 14.08
N GLY A 52 5.52 6.73 13.42
CA GLY A 52 5.31 5.33 13.06
C GLY A 52 4.70 5.07 11.67
N LYS A 53 4.65 6.07 10.78
CA LYS A 53 4.09 5.93 9.41
C LYS A 53 4.74 4.77 8.64
N THR A 54 6.06 4.81 8.47
CA THR A 54 6.83 3.79 7.76
C THR A 54 6.73 2.42 8.46
N THR A 55 6.66 2.40 9.80
CA THR A 55 6.44 1.14 10.53
C THR A 55 5.07 0.54 10.19
N LEU A 56 4.02 1.35 10.15
CA LEU A 56 2.68 0.91 9.80
C LEU A 56 2.61 0.41 8.33
N THR A 57 3.26 1.10 7.40
CA THR A 57 3.29 0.67 5.99
C THR A 57 4.06 -0.64 5.80
N LEU A 58 5.17 -0.83 6.52
CA LEU A 58 5.90 -2.10 6.49
C LEU A 58 5.09 -3.26 7.11
N HIS A 59 4.29 -3.01 8.15
CA HIS A 59 3.33 -4.00 8.64
C HIS A 59 2.25 -4.36 7.61
N MET A 60 1.70 -3.36 6.91
CA MET A 60 0.76 -3.61 5.80
C MET A 60 1.39 -4.44 4.67
N ILE A 61 2.67 -4.20 4.36
CA ILE A 61 3.44 -5.01 3.40
C ILE A 61 3.58 -6.44 3.88
N ALA A 62 3.99 -6.64 5.15
CA ALA A 62 4.12 -7.97 5.72
C ALA A 62 2.78 -8.74 5.68
N GLU A 63 1.66 -8.08 5.99
CA GLU A 63 0.33 -8.69 5.89
C GLU A 63 -0.05 -9.02 4.43
N ALA A 64 0.25 -8.15 3.47
CA ALA A 64 0.03 -8.44 2.04
C ALA A 64 0.81 -9.68 1.60
N GLN A 65 2.09 -9.77 1.98
CA GLN A 65 2.95 -10.92 1.66
C GLN A 65 2.49 -12.22 2.35
N LYS A 66 2.05 -12.16 3.61
CA LYS A 66 1.47 -13.33 4.32
C LYS A 66 0.22 -13.89 3.63
N MET A 67 -0.54 -13.04 2.96
CA MET A 67 -1.69 -13.45 2.14
C MET A 67 -1.28 -14.02 0.77
N GLY A 68 0.02 -14.14 0.50
CA GLY A 68 0.58 -14.58 -0.79
C GLY A 68 0.58 -13.49 -1.86
N GLY A 69 0.37 -12.23 -1.48
CA GLY A 69 0.37 -11.09 -2.39
C GLY A 69 1.76 -10.52 -2.64
N ILE A 70 1.87 -9.70 -3.68
CA ILE A 70 3.10 -9.02 -4.07
C ILE A 70 3.05 -7.54 -3.65
N ALA A 71 4.11 -7.08 -2.99
CA ALA A 71 4.23 -5.71 -2.53
C ALA A 71 5.37 -4.96 -3.24
N GLY A 72 5.15 -3.68 -3.49
CA GLY A 72 6.15 -2.73 -3.96
C GLY A 72 6.34 -1.58 -2.97
N PHE A 73 7.57 -1.08 -2.86
CA PHE A 73 7.94 0.06 -2.04
C PHE A 73 8.76 1.05 -2.87
N ILE A 74 8.27 2.28 -2.98
CA ILE A 74 8.95 3.40 -3.63
C ILE A 74 9.53 4.27 -2.52
N ASP A 75 10.84 4.13 -2.33
CA ASP A 75 11.63 4.79 -1.29
C ASP A 75 12.22 6.10 -1.84
N ALA A 76 11.39 7.14 -1.87
CA ALA A 76 11.80 8.50 -2.24
C ALA A 76 12.61 9.19 -1.13
N GLU A 77 12.52 8.73 0.12
CA GLU A 77 13.31 9.26 1.24
C GLU A 77 14.69 8.59 1.40
N HIS A 78 14.97 7.51 0.66
CA HIS A 78 16.19 6.70 0.78
C HIS A 78 16.47 6.26 2.23
N ALA A 79 15.42 5.98 3.00
CA ALA A 79 15.47 5.81 4.45
C ALA A 79 15.06 4.41 4.93
N LEU A 80 14.73 3.50 4.01
CA LEU A 80 14.31 2.15 4.36
C LEU A 80 15.47 1.34 4.97
N ASP A 81 15.26 0.81 6.19
CA ASP A 81 16.15 -0.15 6.86
C ASP A 81 15.69 -1.60 6.58
N PRO A 82 16.43 -2.39 5.79
CA PRO A 82 16.07 -3.78 5.49
C PRO A 82 16.09 -4.71 6.71
N GLU A 83 16.98 -4.47 7.69
CA GLU A 83 17.06 -5.28 8.90
C GLU A 83 15.82 -5.05 9.77
N TYR A 84 15.41 -3.79 9.93
CA TYR A 84 14.18 -3.45 10.62
C TYR A 84 12.96 -4.05 9.93
N ALA A 85 12.81 -3.86 8.61
CA ALA A 85 11.69 -4.42 7.84
C ALA A 85 11.59 -5.96 7.99
N LYS A 86 12.73 -6.66 7.93
CA LYS A 86 12.77 -8.11 8.16
C LYS A 86 12.31 -8.49 9.57
N SER A 87 12.73 -7.72 10.58
CA SER A 87 12.39 -7.99 11.98
C SER A 87 10.88 -7.91 12.26
N ILE A 88 10.14 -7.10 11.49
CA ILE A 88 8.69 -6.93 11.61
C ILE A 88 7.88 -7.82 10.65
N GLY A 89 8.57 -8.74 9.94
CA GLY A 89 7.94 -9.81 9.17
C GLY A 89 7.79 -9.54 7.67
N VAL A 90 8.46 -8.51 7.14
CA VAL A 90 8.56 -8.30 5.70
C VAL A 90 9.47 -9.37 5.10
N ASP A 91 9.01 -10.01 4.03
CA ASP A 91 9.82 -10.87 3.19
C ASP A 91 10.65 -10.00 2.23
N ILE A 92 11.88 -9.69 2.65
CA ILE A 92 12.80 -8.80 1.93
C ILE A 92 13.20 -9.38 0.57
N ASP A 93 13.31 -10.70 0.47
CA ASP A 93 13.74 -11.35 -0.77
C ASP A 93 12.68 -11.23 -1.88
N ASN A 94 11.42 -11.00 -1.48
CA ASN A 94 10.26 -10.86 -2.38
C ASN A 94 9.60 -9.46 -2.33
N LEU A 95 10.27 -8.45 -1.75
CA LEU A 95 9.81 -7.06 -1.76
C LEU A 95 10.41 -6.32 -2.96
N TYR A 96 9.56 -5.77 -3.83
CA TYR A 96 10.02 -4.94 -4.95
C TYR A 96 10.32 -3.52 -4.45
N ILE A 97 11.53 -3.03 -4.64
CA ILE A 97 11.95 -1.69 -4.19
C ILE A 97 12.34 -0.84 -5.40
N SER A 98 11.99 0.45 -5.34
CA SER A 98 12.48 1.49 -6.24
C SER A 98 12.96 2.69 -5.45
N GLN A 99 14.10 3.26 -5.86
CA GLN A 99 14.67 4.50 -5.32
C GLN A 99 14.76 5.51 -6.46
N PRO A 100 13.72 6.34 -6.66
CA PRO A 100 13.65 7.25 -7.79
C PRO A 100 14.49 8.52 -7.58
N ASP A 101 14.94 9.11 -8.68
CA ASP A 101 15.71 10.35 -8.74
C ASP A 101 14.80 11.61 -8.74
N SER A 102 13.51 11.48 -9.07
CA SER A 102 12.52 12.58 -9.07
C SER A 102 11.10 12.14 -8.71
N GLY A 103 10.24 13.11 -8.38
CA GLY A 103 8.83 12.88 -8.10
C GLY A 103 8.06 12.30 -9.30
N GLU A 104 8.33 12.77 -10.51
CA GLU A 104 7.72 12.22 -11.73
C GLU A 104 8.13 10.77 -11.95
N GLN A 105 9.41 10.45 -11.79
CA GLN A 105 9.89 9.08 -11.95
C GLN A 105 9.25 8.15 -10.93
N ALA A 106 9.10 8.59 -9.68
CA ALA A 106 8.40 7.82 -8.64
C ALA A 106 6.96 7.50 -9.05
N LEU A 107 6.22 8.48 -9.60
CA LEU A 107 4.84 8.31 -10.02
C LEU A 107 4.71 7.44 -11.28
N GLU A 108 5.63 7.56 -12.24
CA GLU A 108 5.69 6.69 -13.43
C GLU A 108 5.95 5.22 -13.05
N ILE A 109 6.85 5.00 -12.08
CA ILE A 109 7.12 3.66 -11.54
C ILE A 109 5.89 3.12 -10.81
N CYS A 110 5.24 3.94 -9.97
CA CYS A 110 3.99 3.58 -9.30
C CYS A 110 2.89 3.19 -10.30
N GLU A 111 2.70 4.00 -11.35
CA GLU A 111 1.75 3.70 -12.42
C GLU A 111 2.09 2.37 -13.09
N THR A 112 3.35 2.14 -13.44
CA THR A 112 3.80 0.91 -14.10
C THR A 112 3.56 -0.31 -13.22
N MET A 113 3.90 -0.22 -11.94
CA MET A 113 3.65 -1.27 -10.94
C MET A 113 2.16 -1.61 -10.84
N VAL A 114 1.29 -0.61 -10.74
CA VAL A 114 -0.18 -0.81 -10.64
C VAL A 114 -0.76 -1.34 -11.95
N ARG A 115 -0.35 -0.80 -13.11
CA ARG A 115 -0.86 -1.22 -14.43
C ARG A 115 -0.46 -2.64 -14.81
N SER A 116 0.60 -3.18 -14.22
CA SER A 116 0.98 -4.60 -14.39
C SER A 116 -0.12 -5.57 -13.95
N GLY A 117 -0.97 -5.14 -13.01
CA GLY A 117 -1.99 -5.99 -12.37
C GLY A 117 -1.42 -7.06 -11.44
N ALA A 118 -0.10 -7.10 -11.23
CA ALA A 118 0.57 -8.09 -10.39
C ALA A 118 0.72 -7.64 -8.93
N MET A 119 0.69 -6.33 -8.65
CA MET A 119 0.88 -5.80 -7.29
C MET A 119 -0.42 -5.82 -6.49
N ASP A 120 -0.35 -6.33 -5.26
CA ASP A 120 -1.43 -6.27 -4.27
C ASP A 120 -1.39 -4.98 -3.44
N LEU A 121 -0.18 -4.46 -3.19
CA LEU A 121 0.07 -3.23 -2.43
C LEU A 121 1.29 -2.50 -3.00
N VAL A 122 1.17 -1.19 -3.18
CA VAL A 122 2.30 -0.31 -3.49
C VAL A 122 2.34 0.80 -2.45
N VAL A 123 3.49 0.97 -1.79
CA VAL A 123 3.74 2.04 -0.83
C VAL A 123 4.67 3.08 -1.46
N VAL A 124 4.38 4.36 -1.24
CA VAL A 124 5.24 5.48 -1.64
C VAL A 124 5.65 6.23 -0.37
N ASP A 125 6.93 6.20 -0.03
CA ASP A 125 7.50 6.87 1.13
C ASP A 125 8.60 7.85 0.67
N SER A 126 8.35 9.16 0.58
CA SER A 126 7.13 9.89 0.95
C SER A 126 6.73 10.94 -0.09
N VAL A 127 5.49 11.41 0.00
CA VAL A 127 4.96 12.47 -0.90
C VAL A 127 5.77 13.76 -0.80
N ALA A 128 6.30 14.08 0.39
CA ALA A 128 7.09 15.30 0.59
C ALA A 128 8.43 15.27 -0.15
N ALA A 129 8.95 14.08 -0.45
CA ALA A 129 10.18 13.86 -1.19
C ALA A 129 9.97 13.81 -2.72
N LEU A 130 8.73 13.88 -3.21
CA LEU A 130 8.41 13.91 -4.64
C LEU A 130 8.61 15.33 -5.19
N VAL A 131 9.88 15.71 -5.40
CA VAL A 131 10.32 16.99 -5.98
C VAL A 131 10.57 16.93 -7.49
#